data_AF-A0A7C7IDL4-F1
#
_entry.id   AF-A0A7C7IDL4-F1
#
_cell.length_a   1.000
_cell.length_b   1.000
_cell.length_c   1.000
_cell.angle_alpha   90.00
_cell.angle_beta   90.00
_cell.angle_gamma   90.00
#
_symmetry.space_group_name_H-M   'P 1'
#
loop_
_entity.id
_entity.type
_entity.pdbx_description
1 polymer ?
#
loop_
_entity_poly.entity_id
_entity_poly.type
_entity_poly.pdbx_seq_one_letter_code
_entity_poly.pdbx_strand_id
1 'polypeptide(L)'
;DIHHATVDDQPAVNLVSLDWMKNTFIPNVQQRGAEIIQARGLSSAASAASAAIDQVKNWIFGSANNDWVSMAIPSDGSYGISEGVIYSFPVVCKDGTYEIVQGLEMNEFSEDCLRASEAELLAERKAIEHLL
;
A
#
# COMPACT_ATOMS: atom_id res chain seq x y z
N ASP A 1 -2.53 5.73 -1.70
CA ASP A 1 -3.14 7.00 -1.28
C ASP A 1 -2.17 8.14 -1.60
N ILE A 2 -2.65 9.28 -2.09
CA ILE A 2 -1.83 10.48 -2.33
C ILE A 2 -2.18 11.66 -1.41
N HIS A 3 -3.21 11.55 -0.56
CA HIS A 3 -3.61 12.63 0.35
C HIS A 3 -2.53 12.96 1.38
N HIS A 4 -1.73 11.97 1.75
CA HIS A 4 -0.62 12.11 2.68
C HIS A 4 0.75 12.17 1.99
N ALA A 5 0.79 12.10 0.66
CA ALA A 5 2.03 12.17 -0.10
C ALA A 5 2.43 13.63 -0.33
N THR A 6 3.73 13.91 -0.31
CA THR A 6 4.29 15.22 -0.68
C THR A 6 5.20 15.10 -1.89
N VAL A 7 5.35 16.19 -2.64
CA VAL A 7 6.31 16.36 -3.73
C VAL A 7 7.01 17.71 -3.50
N ASP A 8 8.32 17.67 -3.26
CA ASP A 8 9.10 18.85 -2.84
C ASP A 8 8.42 19.62 -1.69
N ASP A 9 8.03 18.89 -0.63
CA ASP A 9 7.31 19.37 0.56
C ASP A 9 5.91 19.97 0.30
N GLN A 10 5.39 19.88 -0.92
CA GLN A 10 4.03 20.30 -1.25
C GLN A 10 3.08 19.10 -1.21
N PRO A 11 1.87 19.21 -0.60
CA PRO A 11 0.88 18.14 -0.65
C PRO A 11 0.55 17.76 -2.10
N ALA A 12 0.68 16.47 -2.43
CA ALA A 12 0.52 15.99 -3.81
C ALA A 12 -0.88 16.30 -4.38
N VAL A 13 -1.91 16.29 -3.52
CA VAL A 13 -3.29 16.65 -3.88
C VAL A 13 -3.47 18.10 -4.34
N ASN A 14 -2.51 18.99 -4.06
CA ASN A 14 -2.53 20.36 -4.58
C ASN A 14 -1.95 20.46 -5.99
N LEU A 15 -1.24 19.42 -6.45
CA LEU A 15 -0.55 19.39 -7.74
C LEU A 15 -1.32 18.65 -8.82
N VAL A 16 -2.33 17.86 -8.43
CA VAL A 16 -3.14 17.04 -9.35
C VAL A 16 -4.62 17.17 -9.04
N SER A 17 -5.47 16.93 -10.04
CA SER A 17 -6.92 16.94 -9.83
C SER A 17 -7.42 15.62 -9.23
N LEU A 18 -8.55 15.70 -8.52
CA LEU A 18 -9.28 14.52 -8.04
C LEU A 18 -9.66 13.58 -9.19
N ASP A 19 -10.04 14.14 -10.34
CA ASP A 19 -10.39 13.39 -11.54
C ASP A 19 -9.20 12.58 -12.06
N TRP A 20 -8.03 13.20 -12.18
CA TRP A 20 -6.81 12.50 -12.59
C TRP A 20 -6.44 11.40 -11.58
N MET A 21 -6.54 11.68 -10.28
CA MET A 21 -6.27 10.68 -9.25
C MET A 21 -7.18 9.45 -9.40
N LYS A 22 -8.50 9.66 -9.54
CA LYS A 22 -9.50 8.58 -9.59
C LYS A 22 -9.48 7.81 -10.91
N ASN A 23 -9.38 8.53 -12.03
CA ASN A 23 -9.62 7.96 -13.35
C ASN A 23 -8.33 7.67 -14.13
N THR A 24 -7.17 8.10 -13.63
CA THR A 24 -5.88 7.85 -14.28
C THR A 24 -4.88 7.22 -13.32
N PHE A 25 -4.55 7.89 -12.21
CA PHE A 25 -3.50 7.43 -11.31
C PHE A 25 -3.79 6.07 -10.68
N ILE A 26 -4.94 5.93 -10.00
CA ILE A 26 -5.31 4.67 -9.33
C ILE A 26 -5.39 3.51 -10.34
N PRO A 27 -6.12 3.62 -11.47
CA PRO A 27 -6.17 2.55 -12.46
C PRO A 27 -4.80 2.19 -13.03
N ASN A 28 -3.96 3.17 -13.35
CA ASN A 28 -2.64 2.90 -13.93
C ASN A 28 -1.73 2.17 -12.95
N VAL A 29 -1.77 2.51 -11.66
CA VAL A 29 -1.00 1.80 -10.63
C VAL A 29 -1.50 0.35 -10.49
N GLN A 30 -2.83 0.15 -10.39
CA GLN A 30 -3.44 -1.17 -10.26
C GLN A 30 -3.15 -2.07 -11.48
N GLN A 31 -3.17 -1.50 -12.68
CA GLN A 31 -3.00 -2.25 -13.93
C GLN A 31 -1.55 -2.34 -14.42
N ARG A 32 -0.59 -1.77 -13.68
CA ARG A 32 0.80 -1.64 -14.15
C ARG A 32 1.43 -2.99 -14.51
N GLY A 33 1.15 -4.04 -13.74
CA GLY A 33 1.66 -5.39 -14.03
C GLY A 33 1.18 -5.91 -15.39
N ALA A 34 -0.10 -5.72 -15.71
CA ALA A 34 -0.69 -6.13 -16.98
C ALA A 34 -0.09 -5.34 -18.16
N GLU A 35 0.12 -4.04 -18.01
CA GLU A 35 0.78 -3.21 -19.03
C GLU A 35 2.20 -3.69 -19.34
N ILE A 36 2.98 -4.05 -18.32
CA ILE A 36 4.33 -4.57 -18.52
C ILE A 36 4.31 -5.91 -19.27
N ILE A 37 3.37 -6.80 -18.92
CA ILE A 37 3.19 -8.07 -19.63
C ILE A 37 2.82 -7.81 -21.09
N GLN A 38 1.89 -6.90 -21.36
CA GLN A 38 1.49 -6.56 -22.72
C GLN A 38 2.67 -6.01 -23.54
N ALA A 39 3.49 -5.15 -22.95
CA ALA A 39 4.62 -4.52 -23.63
C ALA A 39 5.81 -5.46 -23.86
N ARG A 40 6.07 -6.38 -22.92
CA ARG A 40 7.28 -7.23 -22.93
C ARG A 40 7.03 -8.69 -23.27
N GLY A 41 5.77 -9.14 -23.22
CA GLY A 41 5.41 -10.57 -23.25
C GLY A 41 5.85 -11.36 -22.02
N LEU A 42 6.37 -10.68 -20.99
CA LEU A 42 6.97 -11.27 -19.79
C LEU A 42 6.52 -10.48 -18.55
N SER A 43 6.48 -11.14 -17.40
CA SER A 43 6.16 -10.48 -16.13
C SER A 43 7.22 -9.44 -15.72
N SER A 44 6.85 -8.56 -14.80
CA SER A 44 7.71 -7.53 -14.22
C SER A 44 8.69 -8.10 -13.17
N ALA A 45 9.34 -9.22 -13.47
CA ALA A 45 10.18 -9.96 -12.52
C ALA A 45 11.32 -9.14 -11.90
N ALA A 46 12.00 -8.31 -12.71
CA ALA A 46 13.12 -7.49 -12.24
C ALA A 46 12.70 -6.42 -11.23
N SER A 47 11.59 -5.71 -11.48
CA SER A 47 11.08 -4.70 -10.56
C SER A 47 10.45 -5.33 -9.32
N ALA A 48 9.81 -6.50 -9.45
CA ALA A 48 9.32 -7.26 -8.31
C ALA A 48 10.47 -7.71 -7.39
N ALA A 49 11.59 -8.18 -7.97
CA ALA A 49 12.77 -8.52 -7.19
C ALA A 49 13.38 -7.29 -6.50
N SER A 50 13.43 -6.14 -7.17
CA SER A 50 13.86 -4.88 -6.56
C SER A 50 12.98 -4.51 -5.36
N ALA A 51 11.65 -4.55 -5.53
CA ALA A 51 10.71 -4.23 -4.46
C ALA A 51 10.87 -5.17 -3.24
N ALA A 52 11.09 -6.47 -3.48
CA ALA A 52 11.34 -7.42 -2.39
C ALA A 52 12.67 -7.12 -1.65
N ILE A 53 13.73 -6.76 -2.38
CA ILE A 53 15.00 -6.33 -1.78
C ILE A 53 14.80 -5.07 -0.95
N ASP A 54 14.12 -4.06 -1.50
CA ASP A 54 13.87 -2.79 -0.84
C ASP A 54 13.02 -2.98 0.43
N GLN A 55 12.00 -3.84 0.37
CA GLN A 55 11.18 -4.17 1.54
C GLN A 55 12.01 -4.77 2.67
N VAL A 56 12.82 -5.79 2.39
CA VAL A 56 13.68 -6.41 3.43
C VAL A 56 14.72 -5.42 3.93
N LYS A 57 15.31 -4.60 3.04
CA LYS A 57 16.29 -3.59 3.40
C LYS A 57 15.68 -2.54 4.35
N ASN A 58 14.52 -1.99 4.02
CA ASN A 58 13.83 -1.02 4.86
C ASN A 58 13.45 -1.64 6.20
N TRP A 59 12.96 -2.87 6.21
CA TRP A 59 12.61 -3.55 7.46
C TRP A 59 13.84 -3.74 8.37
N ILE A 60 14.95 -4.26 7.84
CA ILE A 60 16.14 -4.57 8.66
C ILE A 60 16.93 -3.32 9.03
N PHE A 61 17.11 -2.39 8.10
CA PHE A 61 18.02 -1.25 8.27
C PHE A 61 17.30 0.08 8.56
N GLY A 62 15.97 0.06 8.55
CA GLY A 62 15.11 1.22 8.78
C GLY A 62 14.65 1.90 7.49
N SER A 63 13.48 2.55 7.56
CA SER A 63 12.97 3.43 6.50
C SER A 63 13.64 4.80 6.56
N ALA A 64 13.45 5.62 5.53
CA ALA A 64 13.98 6.98 5.53
C ALA A 64 13.39 7.83 6.67
N ASN A 65 14.19 8.78 7.19
CA ASN A 65 13.73 9.68 8.25
C ASN A 65 12.60 10.57 7.74
N ASN A 66 11.57 10.77 8.58
CA ASN A 66 10.36 11.54 8.26
C ASN A 66 9.61 11.02 7.02
N ASP A 67 9.73 9.72 6.73
CA ASP A 67 9.05 9.05 5.63
C ASP A 67 8.63 7.63 6.06
N TRP A 68 7.73 7.02 5.31
CA TRP A 68 7.23 5.68 5.57
C TRP A 68 7.21 4.84 4.29
N VAL A 69 7.08 3.54 4.47
CA VAL A 69 6.95 2.57 3.38
C VAL A 69 5.64 1.80 3.52
N SER A 70 5.17 1.18 2.45
CA SER A 70 4.00 0.29 2.53
C SER A 70 4.45 -1.13 2.85
N MET A 71 3.87 -1.75 3.87
CA MET A 71 4.08 -3.16 4.19
C MET A 71 2.75 -3.84 4.49
N ALA A 72 2.55 -5.01 3.88
CA ALA A 72 1.46 -5.91 4.22
C ALA A 72 1.82 -6.69 5.48
N ILE A 73 1.13 -6.40 6.59
CA ILE A 73 1.40 -6.94 7.93
C ILE A 73 0.09 -7.40 8.58
N PRO A 74 0.14 -8.24 9.63
CA PRO A 74 -1.06 -8.56 10.39
C PRO A 74 -1.70 -7.30 10.96
N SER A 75 -2.96 -7.05 10.62
CA SER A 75 -3.74 -5.92 11.15
C SER A 75 -3.91 -6.05 12.66
N ASP A 76 -3.71 -4.93 13.36
CA ASP A 76 -3.95 -4.73 14.80
C ASP A 76 -5.23 -3.93 15.08
N GLY A 77 -6.10 -3.75 14.07
CA GLY A 77 -7.29 -2.90 14.19
C GLY A 77 -7.08 -1.45 13.74
N SER A 78 -5.83 -1.07 13.40
CA SER A 78 -5.52 0.27 12.89
C SER A 78 -6.41 0.63 11.72
N TYR A 79 -6.89 1.89 11.72
CA TYR A 79 -7.79 2.43 10.69
C TYR A 79 -9.11 1.67 10.51
N GLY A 80 -9.53 0.90 11.51
CA GLY A 80 -10.77 0.12 11.48
C GLY A 80 -10.69 -1.15 10.63
N ILE A 81 -9.50 -1.56 10.21
CA ILE A 81 -9.27 -2.80 9.47
C ILE A 81 -9.28 -3.99 10.43
N SER A 82 -10.09 -4.99 10.13
CA SER A 82 -10.31 -6.19 10.93
C SER A 82 -9.00 -6.88 11.35
N GLU A 83 -8.86 -7.20 12.63
CA GLU A 83 -7.67 -7.83 13.18
C GLU A 83 -7.34 -9.19 12.54
N GLY A 84 -6.04 -9.46 12.41
CA GLY A 84 -5.50 -10.75 11.95
C GLY A 84 -5.58 -11.01 10.45
N VAL A 85 -6.15 -10.10 9.65
CA VAL A 85 -5.96 -10.10 8.19
C VAL A 85 -4.59 -9.49 7.84
N ILE A 86 -3.91 -10.00 6.82
CA ILE A 86 -2.71 -9.36 6.28
C ILE A 86 -3.16 -8.18 5.41
N TYR A 87 -2.85 -6.95 5.83
CA TYR A 87 -3.26 -5.72 5.14
C TYR A 87 -2.09 -4.75 4.99
N SER A 88 -2.07 -3.97 3.92
CA SER A 88 -0.99 -3.00 3.67
C SER A 88 -1.22 -1.70 4.42
N PHE A 89 -0.30 -1.34 5.31
CA PHE A 89 -0.30 -0.08 6.05
C PHE A 89 0.92 0.77 5.71
N PRO A 90 0.85 2.11 5.91
CA PRO A 90 2.05 2.93 6.01
C PRO A 90 2.79 2.58 7.31
N VAL A 91 4.06 2.21 7.21
CA VAL A 91 4.89 1.83 8.36
C VAL A 91 6.22 2.56 8.34
N VAL A 92 6.71 2.90 9.53
CA VAL A 92 8.10 3.29 9.74
C VAL A 92 8.85 2.06 10.20
N CYS A 93 10.00 1.77 9.58
CA CYS A 93 10.86 0.68 9.99
C CYS A 93 12.06 1.23 10.77
N LYS A 94 12.46 0.55 11.85
CA LYS A 94 13.61 0.92 12.65
C LYS A 94 14.16 -0.29 13.40
N ASP A 95 15.48 -0.47 13.41
CA ASP A 95 16.16 -1.50 14.21
C ASP A 95 15.58 -2.92 14.06
N GLY A 96 15.14 -3.28 12.85
CA GLY A 96 14.54 -4.60 12.55
C GLY A 96 13.07 -4.74 12.94
N THR A 97 12.42 -3.69 13.43
CA THR A 97 10.98 -3.64 13.71
C THR A 97 10.26 -2.68 12.76
N TYR A 98 8.94 -2.75 12.73
CA TYR A 98 8.07 -1.81 12.03
C TYR A 98 6.99 -1.32 12.99
N GLU A 99 6.52 -0.09 12.76
CA GLU A 99 5.40 0.51 13.47
C GLU A 99 4.45 1.13 12.45
N ILE A 100 3.15 0.85 12.58
CA ILE A 100 2.12 1.49 11.75
C ILE A 100 2.13 2.98 12.07
N VAL A 101 2.22 3.81 11.03
CA VAL A 101 2.04 5.26 11.18
C VAL A 101 0.61 5.50 11.64
N GLN A 102 0.44 6.20 12.77
CA GLN A 102 -0.87 6.47 13.37
C GLN A 102 -1.32 7.90 13.10
N GLY A 103 -2.64 8.15 13.23
CA GLY A 103 -3.20 9.50 13.22
C GLY A 103 -3.31 10.17 11.84
N LEU A 104 -3.20 9.40 10.75
CA LEU A 104 -3.48 9.90 9.41
C LEU A 104 -4.99 10.13 9.22
N GLU A 105 -5.35 11.29 8.67
CA GLU A 105 -6.75 11.65 8.44
C GLU A 105 -7.27 10.99 7.16
N MET A 106 -8.32 10.18 7.27
CA MET A 106 -8.95 9.57 6.11
C MET A 106 -10.15 10.39 5.67
N ASN A 107 -10.25 10.68 4.37
CA ASN A 107 -11.48 11.16 3.78
C ASN A 107 -12.37 9.99 3.35
N GLU A 108 -13.65 10.29 3.10
CA GLU A 108 -14.66 9.29 2.71
C GLU A 108 -14.21 8.43 1.51
N PHE A 109 -13.60 9.04 0.50
CA PHE A 109 -13.09 8.31 -0.65
C PHE A 109 -11.99 7.30 -0.29
N SER A 110 -11.07 7.68 0.61
CA SER A 110 -10.00 6.79 1.06
C SER A 110 -10.56 5.67 1.93
N GLU A 111 -11.49 5.97 2.82
CA GLU A 111 -12.19 4.95 3.64
C GLU A 111 -12.90 3.92 2.76
N ASP A 112 -13.61 4.35 1.72
CA ASP A 112 -14.31 3.45 0.81
C ASP A 112 -13.33 2.54 0.07
N CYS A 113 -12.19 3.07 -0.39
CA CYS A 113 -11.15 2.26 -1.03
C CYS A 113 -10.54 1.24 -0.06
N LEU A 114 -10.29 1.64 1.19
CA LEU A 114 -9.74 0.76 2.22
C LEU A 114 -10.70 -0.40 2.53
N ARG A 115 -11.99 -0.09 2.73
CA ARG A 115 -13.06 -1.07 2.99
C ARG A 115 -13.26 -2.03 1.81
N ALA A 116 -13.19 -1.54 0.58
CA ALA A 116 -13.29 -2.38 -0.61
C ALA A 116 -12.16 -3.42 -0.63
N SER A 117 -10.91 -2.99 -0.40
CA SER A 117 -9.77 -3.91 -0.34
C SER A 117 -9.83 -4.86 0.86
N GLU A 118 -10.32 -4.41 2.01
CA GLU A 118 -10.53 -5.26 3.19
C GLU A 118 -11.56 -6.36 2.92
N ALA A 119 -12.68 -6.01 2.29
CA ALA A 119 -13.73 -6.97 1.95
C ALA A 119 -13.21 -8.09 1.04
N GLU A 120 -12.35 -7.77 0.07
CA GLU A 120 -11.67 -8.78 -0.75
C GLU A 120 -10.79 -9.70 0.09
N LEU A 121 -9.95 -9.16 0.96
CA LEU A 121 -9.05 -9.95 1.81
C LEU A 121 -9.80 -10.85 2.81
N LEU A 122 -10.92 -10.37 3.36
CA LEU A 122 -11.80 -11.19 4.22
C LEU A 122 -12.44 -12.34 3.44
N ALA A 123 -12.83 -12.10 2.19
CA ALA A 123 -13.36 -13.14 1.31
C ALA A 123 -12.27 -14.18 0.96
N GLU A 124 -11.04 -13.75 0.66
CA GLU A 124 -9.90 -14.63 0.42
C GLU A 124 -9.58 -15.48 1.66
N ARG A 125 -9.51 -14.86 2.85
CA ARG A 125 -9.30 -15.56 4.12
C ARG A 125 -10.36 -16.64 4.35
N LYS A 126 -11.63 -16.31 4.11
CA LYS A 126 -12.73 -17.27 4.22
C LYS A 126 -12.60 -18.43 3.24
N ALA A 127 -12.14 -18.17 2.01
CA ALA A 127 -11.96 -19.20 0.99
C ALA A 127 -10.89 -20.24 1.40
N ILE A 128 -9.88 -19.83 2.16
CA ILE A 128 -8.80 -20.70 2.64
C ILE A 128 -8.97 -21.16 4.09
N GLU A 129 -10.10 -20.87 4.73
CA GLU A 129 -10.32 -21.12 6.18
C GLU A 129 -10.13 -22.61 6.55
N HIS A 130 -10.40 -23.52 5.61
CA HIS A 130 -10.19 -24.96 5.78
C HIS A 130 -8.71 -25.39 5.89
N LEU A 131 -7.75 -24.47 5.69
CA LEU A 131 -6.31 -24.69 5.82
C LEU A 131 -5.71 -24.18 7.15
N LEU A 132 -6.54 -23.61 8.03
CA LEU A 132 -6.16 -23.06 9.34
C LEU A 132 -6.46 -24.05 10.47
#